data_AF-A0A2I0T3I2-F1
#
_entry.id   AF-A0A2I0T3I2-F1
#
_cell.length_a   1.000
_cell.length_b   1.000
_cell.length_c   1.000
_cell.angle_alpha   90.00
_cell.angle_beta   90.00
_cell.angle_gamma   90.00
#
_symmetry.space_group_name_H-M   'P 1'
#
loop_
_entity.id
_entity.type
_entity.pdbx_description
1 polymer ?
#
loop_
_entity_poly.entity_id
_entity_poly.type
_entity_poly.pdbx_seq_one_letter_code
_entity_poly.pdbx_strand_id
1 'polypeptide(L)'
;MQVLETFAGRLIKIGVLAKRDIPSLTKYQLILARDQYRKNPPSQSVAMHQGIIEGDFALCISLYHGYELLLQMGLRSLFIYLFGIMDGPKGLTRTKNELGRNEDFMKLYQQLRDMFADTLLHLANGSVSKSTTVLENKKEFIYSHPKLRKLEEIVIGHFKSWKQGSSDKNLS
;
A
#
# COMPACT_ATOMS: atom_id res chain seq x y z
N MET A 1 5.87 -0.40 10.63
CA MET A 1 7.24 0.14 10.54
C MET A 1 8.29 -0.96 10.54
N GLN A 2 8.24 -1.91 11.48
CA GLN A 2 9.19 -3.04 11.61
C GLN A 2 9.51 -3.79 10.29
N VAL A 3 8.52 -4.01 9.43
CA VAL A 3 8.75 -4.63 8.10
C VAL A 3 9.69 -3.78 7.23
N LEU A 4 9.45 -2.46 7.11
CA LEU A 4 10.32 -1.56 6.35
C LEU A 4 11.73 -1.52 6.93
N GLU A 5 11.81 -1.51 8.26
CA GLU A 5 13.09 -1.49 8.99
C GLU A 5 13.92 -2.74 8.73
N THR A 6 13.26 -3.90 8.68
CA THR A 6 13.91 -5.19 8.41
C THR A 6 14.66 -5.17 7.07
N PHE A 7 14.03 -4.69 6.00
CA PHE A 7 14.61 -4.75 4.67
C PHE A 7 15.53 -3.56 4.37
N ALA A 8 15.15 -2.33 4.77
CA ALA A 8 16.02 -1.16 4.64
C ALA A 8 17.30 -1.31 5.49
N GLY A 9 17.18 -1.95 6.66
CA GLY A 9 18.31 -2.26 7.54
C GLY A 9 19.38 -3.13 6.89
N ARG A 10 19.01 -4.04 5.96
CA ARG A 10 19.99 -4.84 5.20
C ARG A 10 20.88 -3.95 4.33
N LEU A 11 20.27 -3.03 3.58
CA LEU A 11 20.99 -2.09 2.73
C LEU A 11 21.87 -1.12 3.54
N ILE A 12 21.40 -0.69 4.72
CA ILE A 12 22.18 0.14 5.64
C ILE A 12 23.38 -0.64 6.19
N LYS A 13 23.18 -1.90 6.59
CA LYS A 13 24.25 -2.76 7.14
C LYS A 13 25.36 -3.02 6.11
N ILE A 14 24.99 -3.16 4.84
CA ILE A 14 25.94 -3.35 3.73
C ILE A 14 26.61 -2.02 3.32
N GLY A 15 26.11 -0.88 3.80
CA GLY A 15 26.67 0.45 3.54
C GLY A 15 26.26 1.05 2.19
N VAL A 16 25.27 0.48 1.51
CA VAL A 16 24.76 0.96 0.21
C VAL A 16 23.56 1.91 0.35
N LEU A 17 23.05 2.05 1.57
CA LEU A 17 22.02 3.02 1.93
C LEU A 17 22.48 3.78 3.17
N ALA A 18 22.41 5.11 3.15
CA ALA A 18 22.78 5.92 4.30
C ALA A 18 21.89 5.62 5.51
N LYS A 19 22.48 5.55 6.70
CA LYS A 19 21.73 5.42 7.95
C LYS A 19 20.85 6.66 8.11
N ARG A 20 19.54 6.48 7.96
CA ARG A 20 18.52 7.53 8.04
C ARG A 20 17.34 7.03 8.87
N ASP A 21 16.52 7.97 9.32
CA ASP A 21 15.23 7.64 9.89
C ASP A 21 14.34 6.97 8.82
N ILE A 22 14.05 5.69 9.02
CA ILE A 22 13.38 4.81 8.06
C ILE A 22 11.97 5.33 7.70
N PRO A 23 11.14 5.81 8.65
CA PRO A 23 9.87 6.47 8.31
C PRO A 23 9.98 7.71 7.41
N SER A 24 11.12 8.41 7.42
CA SER A 24 11.35 9.61 6.58
C SER A 24 11.90 9.29 5.17
N LEU A 25 12.35 8.05 4.95
CA LEU A 25 12.92 7.64 3.68
C LEU A 25 11.84 7.58 2.59
N THR A 26 12.15 8.05 1.39
CA THR A 26 11.22 7.99 0.26
C THR A 26 11.64 6.94 -0.77
N LYS A 27 10.66 6.45 -1.55
CA LYS A 27 10.92 5.56 -2.68
C LYS A 27 11.94 6.17 -3.66
N TYR A 28 11.85 7.47 -3.91
CA TYR A 28 12.81 8.18 -4.77
C TYR A 28 14.24 8.13 -4.24
N GLN A 29 14.44 8.27 -2.93
CA GLN A 29 15.77 8.17 -2.31
C GLN A 29 16.36 6.76 -2.44
N LEU A 30 15.55 5.71 -2.37
CA LEU A 30 15.99 4.33 -2.64
C LEU A 30 16.44 4.14 -4.09
N ILE A 31 15.71 4.73 -5.05
CA ILE A 31 16.08 4.70 -6.47
C ILE A 31 17.42 5.42 -6.68
N LEU A 32 17.60 6.61 -6.10
CA LEU A 32 18.86 7.35 -6.20
C LEU A 32 20.03 6.59 -5.59
N ALA A 33 19.86 6.00 -4.40
CA ALA A 33 20.90 5.20 -3.75
C ALA A 33 21.31 3.99 -4.60
N ARG A 34 20.34 3.31 -5.22
CA ARG A 34 20.59 2.22 -6.16
C ARG A 34 21.38 2.68 -7.39
N ASP A 35 21.01 3.81 -7.97
CA ASP A 35 21.71 4.36 -9.14
C ASP A 35 23.14 4.79 -8.79
N GLN A 36 23.37 5.32 -7.59
CA GLN A 36 24.71 5.61 -7.07
C GLN A 36 25.54 4.33 -6.90
N TYR A 37 24.95 3.28 -6.33
CA TYR A 37 25.61 1.98 -6.18
C TYR A 37 26.03 1.38 -7.55
N ARG A 38 25.18 1.51 -8.58
CA ARG A 38 25.50 1.05 -9.95
C ARG A 38 26.65 1.81 -10.58
N LYS A 39 26.75 3.12 -10.32
CA LYS A 39 27.80 3.99 -10.88
C LYS A 39 29.16 3.74 -10.22
N ASN A 40 29.17 3.42 -8.94
CA ASN A 40 30.39 3.19 -8.16
C ASN A 40 30.28 1.88 -7.37
N PRO A 41 30.30 0.71 -8.05
CA PRO A 41 30.28 -0.56 -7.33
C PRO A 41 31.55 -0.66 -6.47
N PRO A 42 31.46 -1.03 -5.18
CA PRO A 42 32.63 -1.19 -4.34
C PRO A 42 33.57 -2.21 -4.98
N SER A 43 34.88 -1.94 -4.94
CA SER A 43 35.95 -2.67 -5.64
C SER A 43 36.03 -4.17 -5.34
N GLN A 44 35.28 -4.66 -4.36
CA GLN A 44 35.21 -6.05 -3.92
C GLN A 44 33.84 -6.72 -4.18
N SER A 45 32.96 -6.07 -4.95
CA SER A 45 31.66 -6.61 -5.36
C SER A 45 31.85 -7.78 -6.32
N VAL A 46 32.05 -8.98 -5.79
CA VAL A 46 31.88 -10.24 -6.54
C VAL A 46 30.50 -10.15 -7.21
N ALA A 47 30.39 -10.41 -8.52
CA ALA A 47 29.15 -10.27 -9.29
C ALA A 47 27.91 -10.92 -8.62
N MET A 48 28.14 -11.95 -7.80
CA MET A 48 27.14 -12.61 -6.97
C MET A 48 26.48 -11.69 -5.91
N HIS A 49 27.23 -10.78 -5.28
CA HIS A 49 26.70 -9.83 -4.30
C HIS A 49 25.87 -8.72 -4.97
N GLN A 50 26.17 -8.37 -6.22
CA GLN A 50 25.43 -7.34 -6.95
C GLN A 50 23.96 -7.74 -7.15
N GLY A 51 23.68 -8.99 -7.55
CA GLY A 51 22.31 -9.48 -7.71
C GLY A 51 21.51 -9.50 -6.40
N ILE A 52 22.16 -9.80 -5.28
CA ILE A 52 21.55 -9.77 -3.95
C ILE A 52 21.15 -8.33 -3.61
N ILE A 53 22.10 -7.39 -3.68
CA ILE A 53 21.92 -5.97 -3.37
C ILE A 53 20.84 -5.34 -4.27
N GLU A 54 20.88 -5.62 -5.57
CA GLU A 54 19.90 -5.13 -6.54
C GLU A 54 18.47 -5.55 -6.20
N GLY A 55 18.26 -6.81 -5.82
CA GLY A 55 16.92 -7.23 -5.41
C GLY A 55 16.54 -6.80 -4.00
N ASP A 56 17.49 -6.52 -3.10
CA ASP A 56 17.19 -5.87 -1.82
C ASP A 56 16.70 -4.42 -2.04
N PHE A 57 17.30 -3.70 -3.00
CA PHE A 57 16.77 -2.42 -3.47
C PHE A 57 15.38 -2.57 -4.08
N ALA A 58 15.17 -3.56 -4.96
CA ALA A 58 13.86 -3.78 -5.59
C ALA A 58 12.76 -4.09 -4.55
N LEU A 59 13.11 -4.88 -3.53
CA LEU A 59 12.22 -5.22 -2.41
C LEU A 59 11.88 -3.98 -1.58
N CYS A 60 12.88 -3.17 -1.20
CA CYS A 60 12.65 -1.92 -0.48
C CYS A 60 11.78 -0.95 -1.31
N ILE A 61 12.10 -0.74 -2.59
CA ILE A 61 11.31 0.13 -3.48
C ILE A 61 9.85 -0.32 -3.53
N SER A 62 9.60 -1.64 -3.62
CA SER A 62 8.24 -2.19 -3.64
C SER A 62 7.50 -1.94 -2.31
N LEU A 63 8.16 -2.18 -1.18
CA LEU A 63 7.58 -1.95 0.14
C LEU A 63 7.27 -0.47 0.40
N TYR A 64 8.18 0.44 0.02
CA TYR A 64 7.94 1.88 0.14
C TYR A 64 6.85 2.35 -0.81
N HIS A 65 6.70 1.74 -1.99
CA HIS A 65 5.55 2.02 -2.83
C HIS A 65 4.23 1.60 -2.17
N GLY A 66 4.18 0.41 -1.55
CA GLY A 66 3.04 -0.01 -0.74
C GLY A 66 2.75 0.99 0.40
N TYR A 67 3.79 1.47 1.08
CA TYR A 67 3.67 2.47 2.13
C TYR A 67 3.14 3.82 1.62
N GLU A 68 3.57 4.29 0.44
CA GLU A 68 3.00 5.48 -0.21
C GLU A 68 1.51 5.28 -0.52
N LEU A 69 1.12 4.13 -1.06
CA LEU A 69 -0.30 3.80 -1.32
C LEU A 69 -1.12 3.82 -0.03
N LEU A 70 -0.57 3.31 1.07
CA LEU A 70 -1.20 3.37 2.39
C LEU A 70 -1.45 4.82 2.82
N LEU A 71 -0.44 5.68 2.72
CA LEU A 71 -0.55 7.07 3.15
C LEU A 71 -1.47 7.91 2.26
N GLN A 72 -1.47 7.67 0.95
CA GLN A 72 -2.18 8.49 -0.03
C GLN A 72 -3.62 8.00 -0.28
N MET A 73 -3.82 6.69 -0.34
CA MET A 73 -5.08 6.07 -0.78
C MET A 73 -5.72 5.18 0.29
N GLY A 74 -4.95 4.72 1.28
CA GLY A 74 -5.43 3.93 2.41
C GLY A 74 -5.23 2.42 2.26
N LEU A 75 -5.75 1.68 3.24
CA LEU A 75 -5.53 0.24 3.42
C LEU A 75 -6.00 -0.62 2.24
N ARG A 76 -7.09 -0.23 1.55
CA ARG A 76 -7.63 -0.99 0.41
C ARG A 76 -6.65 -1.03 -0.77
N SER A 77 -6.04 0.12 -1.10
CA SER A 77 -5.04 0.20 -2.18
C SER A 77 -3.77 -0.54 -1.82
N LEU A 78 -3.32 -0.43 -0.56
CA LEU A 78 -2.22 -1.24 -0.05
C LEU A 78 -2.51 -2.74 -0.22
N PHE A 79 -3.69 -3.19 0.19
CA PHE A 79 -4.08 -4.59 0.10
C PHE A 79 -4.07 -5.11 -1.35
N ILE A 80 -4.71 -4.41 -2.28
CA ILE A 80 -4.74 -4.81 -3.71
C ILE A 80 -3.32 -4.94 -4.26
N TYR A 81 -2.45 -3.99 -3.91
CA TYR A 81 -1.05 -4.01 -4.33
C TYR A 81 -0.29 -5.22 -3.76
N LEU A 82 -0.37 -5.46 -2.44
CA LEU A 82 0.30 -6.59 -1.79
C LEU A 82 -0.26 -7.93 -2.25
N PHE A 83 -1.57 -8.02 -2.47
CA PHE A 83 -2.21 -9.21 -3.06
C PHE A 83 -1.64 -9.50 -4.45
N GLY A 84 -1.46 -8.49 -5.28
CA GLY A 84 -0.80 -8.64 -6.58
C GLY A 84 0.64 -9.18 -6.50
N ILE A 85 1.36 -8.92 -5.41
CA ILE A 85 2.72 -9.45 -5.19
C ILE A 85 2.69 -10.89 -4.66
N MET A 86 1.84 -11.16 -3.68
CA MET A 86 1.83 -12.43 -2.94
C MET A 86 1.04 -13.52 -3.67
N ASP A 87 -0.10 -13.18 -4.24
CA ASP A 87 -1.06 -14.12 -4.84
C ASP A 87 -1.32 -13.83 -6.33
N GLY A 88 -0.83 -12.70 -6.85
CA GLY A 88 -1.01 -12.31 -8.24
C GLY A 88 -0.17 -13.11 -9.24
N PRO A 89 -0.62 -13.26 -10.50
CA PRO A 89 0.07 -14.04 -11.52
C PRO A 89 1.39 -13.43 -11.99
N LYS A 90 1.63 -12.14 -11.68
CA LYS A 90 2.84 -11.39 -12.03
C LYS A 90 3.75 -11.11 -10.82
N GLY A 91 3.50 -11.75 -9.67
CA GLY A 91 4.32 -11.56 -8.48
C GLY A 91 5.79 -11.86 -8.77
N LEU A 92 6.69 -10.92 -8.45
CA LEU A 92 8.13 -11.17 -8.55
C LEU A 92 8.49 -12.30 -7.56
N THR A 93 8.85 -13.48 -8.08
CA THR A 93 9.09 -14.70 -7.29
C THR A 93 10.03 -14.46 -6.11
N ARG A 94 11.11 -13.69 -6.31
CA ARG A 94 12.05 -13.35 -5.23
C ARG A 94 11.40 -12.50 -4.14
N THR A 95 10.70 -11.42 -4.52
CA THR A 95 10.01 -10.52 -3.60
C THR A 95 8.99 -11.28 -2.76
N LYS A 96 8.16 -12.12 -3.40
CA LYS A 96 7.20 -12.99 -2.72
C LYS A 96 7.88 -13.91 -1.71
N ASN A 97 8.97 -14.57 -2.10
CA ASN A 97 9.69 -15.50 -1.22
C ASN A 97 10.32 -14.79 0.00
N GLU A 98 10.92 -13.62 -0.21
CA GLU A 98 11.52 -12.85 0.89
C GLU A 98 10.47 -12.32 1.86
N LEU A 99 9.34 -11.80 1.35
CA LEU A 99 8.23 -11.34 2.17
C LEU A 99 7.55 -12.49 2.91
N GLY A 100 7.35 -13.63 2.25
CA GLY A 100 6.73 -14.81 2.85
C GLY A 100 7.51 -15.43 4.00
N ARG A 101 8.82 -15.16 4.09
CA ARG A 101 9.68 -15.58 5.21
C ARG A 101 9.69 -14.61 6.39
N ASN A 102 9.12 -13.41 6.23
CA ASN A 102 9.05 -12.41 7.30
C ASN A 102 7.72 -12.54 8.04
N GLU A 103 7.76 -13.00 9.29
CA GLU A 103 6.56 -13.27 10.09
C GLU A 103 5.72 -12.01 10.34
N ASP A 104 6.36 -10.88 10.63
CA ASP A 104 5.67 -9.59 10.84
C ASP A 104 4.89 -9.16 9.60
N PHE A 105 5.50 -9.30 8.41
CA PHE A 105 4.84 -9.03 7.14
C PHE A 105 3.67 -9.98 6.93
N MET A 106 3.86 -11.28 7.15
CA MET A 106 2.80 -12.27 6.93
C MET A 106 1.61 -12.04 7.88
N LYS A 107 1.86 -11.65 9.13
CA LYS A 107 0.82 -11.26 10.07
C LYS A 107 0.05 -10.03 9.58
N LEU A 108 0.76 -8.99 9.15
CA LEU A 108 0.14 -7.80 8.54
C LEU A 108 -0.68 -8.16 7.30
N TYR A 109 -0.12 -8.98 6.41
CA TYR A 109 -0.77 -9.39 5.18
C TYR A 109 -2.05 -10.18 5.46
N GLN A 110 -2.03 -11.11 6.41
CA GLN A 110 -3.20 -11.87 6.82
C GLN A 110 -4.29 -10.96 7.38
N GLN A 111 -3.95 -9.98 8.23
CA GLN A 111 -4.90 -9.00 8.75
C GLN A 111 -5.59 -8.20 7.63
N LEU A 112 -4.83 -7.78 6.60
CA LEU A 112 -5.40 -7.11 5.43
C LEU A 112 -6.32 -8.06 4.65
N ARG A 113 -5.93 -9.33 4.50
CA ARG A 113 -6.70 -10.35 3.80
C ARG A 113 -8.05 -10.60 4.47
N ASP A 114 -8.06 -10.71 5.79
CA ASP A 114 -9.29 -10.91 6.58
C ASP A 114 -10.20 -9.68 6.48
N MET A 115 -9.64 -8.47 6.56
CA MET A 115 -10.38 -7.21 6.43
C MET A 115 -11.02 -7.03 5.05
N PHE A 116 -10.38 -7.53 3.99
CA PHE A 116 -10.82 -7.35 2.61
C PHE A 116 -11.28 -8.66 1.94
N ALA A 117 -11.70 -9.66 2.72
CA ALA A 117 -12.18 -10.94 2.20
C ALA A 117 -13.31 -10.78 1.15
N ASP A 118 -14.27 -9.88 1.38
CA ASP A 118 -15.33 -9.54 0.42
C ASP A 118 -14.78 -8.97 -0.91
N THR A 119 -13.66 -8.26 -0.85
CA THR A 119 -13.01 -7.67 -2.04
C THR A 119 -12.34 -8.75 -2.89
N LEU A 120 -11.82 -9.81 -2.27
CA LEU A 120 -11.28 -10.97 -2.98
C LEU A 120 -12.35 -11.72 -3.75
N LEU A 121 -13.55 -11.88 -3.18
CA LEU A 121 -14.69 -12.49 -3.88
C LEU A 121 -15.05 -11.71 -5.16
N HIS A 122 -15.01 -10.38 -5.09
CA HIS A 122 -15.25 -9.53 -6.26
C HIS A 122 -14.10 -9.57 -7.29
N LEU A 123 -12.85 -9.70 -6.86
CA LEU A 123 -11.70 -9.83 -7.77
C LEU A 123 -11.70 -11.18 -8.51
N ALA A 124 -12.08 -12.26 -7.82
CA ALA A 124 -12.10 -13.61 -8.38
C ALA A 124 -13.24 -13.84 -9.38
N ASN A 125 -14.39 -13.18 -9.18
CA ASN A 125 -15.58 -13.41 -10.00
C ASN A 125 -15.62 -12.64 -11.33
N GLY A 126 -14.56 -11.89 -11.68
CA GLY A 126 -14.35 -11.32 -13.03
C GLY A 126 -15.48 -10.47 -13.62
N SER A 127 -16.54 -10.17 -12.86
CA SER A 127 -17.74 -9.52 -13.37
C SER A 127 -17.77 -8.09 -12.88
N VAL A 128 -17.85 -7.19 -13.86
CA VAL A 128 -18.53 -5.92 -13.70
C VAL A 128 -19.95 -6.25 -13.26
N SER A 129 -20.18 -6.34 -11.95
CA SER A 129 -21.54 -6.35 -11.44
C SER A 129 -22.09 -4.95 -11.66
N LYS A 130 -22.97 -4.89 -12.67
CA LYS A 130 -23.94 -3.81 -12.85
C LYS A 130 -24.48 -3.43 -11.48
N SER A 131 -24.27 -2.17 -11.12
CA SER A 131 -25.16 -1.48 -10.20
C SER A 131 -26.61 -1.70 -10.67
N THR A 132 -27.55 -1.78 -9.72
CA THR A 132 -28.98 -2.14 -9.86
C THR A 132 -29.18 -3.65 -9.70
N THR A 133 -29.64 -4.19 -8.57
CA THR A 133 -30.80 -3.81 -7.75
C THR A 133 -30.69 -4.35 -6.32
N VAL A 134 -31.10 -3.54 -5.34
CA VAL A 134 -31.84 -3.93 -4.12
C VAL A 134 -31.31 -5.19 -3.38
N LEU A 135 -30.45 -4.97 -2.38
CA LEU A 135 -30.45 -5.82 -1.19
C LEU A 135 -30.12 -4.97 0.03
N GLU A 136 -31.15 -4.79 0.86
CA GLU A 136 -31.04 -4.45 2.27
C GLU A 136 -29.90 -5.23 2.91
N ASN A 137 -28.82 -4.52 3.19
CA ASN A 137 -28.05 -4.64 4.41
C ASN A 137 -27.30 -3.33 4.50
N LYS A 138 -27.63 -2.49 5.50
CA LYS A 138 -26.76 -1.39 5.91
C LYS A 138 -25.47 -2.01 6.44
N LYS A 139 -24.60 -2.51 5.55
CA LYS A 139 -23.21 -2.79 5.89
C LYS A 139 -22.63 -1.44 6.28
N GLU A 140 -22.20 -1.35 7.53
CA GLU A 140 -21.51 -0.18 8.06
C GLU A 140 -20.37 0.15 7.09
N PHE A 141 -20.40 1.36 6.53
CA PHE A 141 -19.37 1.79 5.60
C PHE A 141 -18.03 1.84 6.37
N ILE A 142 -17.13 0.91 6.05
CA ILE A 142 -15.83 0.83 6.71
C ILE A 142 -14.97 1.98 6.18
N TYR A 143 -14.78 3.01 7.00
CA TYR A 143 -13.91 4.13 6.68
C TYR A 143 -12.45 3.69 6.65
N SER A 144 -11.80 3.84 5.50
CA SER A 144 -10.37 3.56 5.33
C SER A 144 -9.47 4.67 5.87
N HIS A 145 -10.01 5.86 6.15
CA HIS A 145 -9.23 7.03 6.58
C HIS A 145 -10.11 8.10 7.29
N PRO A 146 -9.60 8.80 8.32
CA PRO A 146 -10.34 9.85 9.03
C PRO A 146 -10.80 11.01 8.11
N LYS A 147 -10.02 11.34 7.07
CA LYS A 147 -10.42 12.34 6.06
C LYS A 147 -11.70 11.94 5.31
N LEU A 148 -11.88 10.65 4.99
CA LEU A 148 -13.05 10.18 4.26
C LEU A 148 -14.30 10.24 5.13
N ARG A 149 -14.17 9.93 6.43
CA ARG A 149 -15.23 10.13 7.42
C ARG A 149 -15.62 11.60 7.51
N LYS A 150 -14.62 12.49 7.58
CA LYS A 150 -14.89 13.93 7.67
C LYS A 150 -15.55 14.48 6.41
N LEU A 151 -15.17 13.97 5.24
CA LEU A 151 -15.79 14.33 3.97
C LEU A 151 -17.27 13.96 3.94
N GLU A 152 -17.62 12.74 4.37
CA GLU A 152 -19.02 12.32 4.43
C GLU A 152 -19.86 13.22 5.34
N GLU A 153 -19.36 13.55 6.54
CA GLU A 153 -20.03 14.50 7.45
C GLU A 153 -20.34 15.83 6.77
N ILE A 154 -19.35 16.41 6.07
CA ILE A 154 -19.48 17.70 5.38
C ILE A 154 -20.50 17.61 4.24
N VAL A 155 -20.42 16.56 3.43
CA VAL A 155 -21.31 16.35 2.28
C VAL A 155 -22.76 16.16 2.74
N ILE A 156 -22.98 15.32 3.76
CA ILE A 156 -24.31 15.13 4.35
C ILE A 156 -24.83 16.46 4.93
N GLY A 157 -23.98 17.21 5.62
CA GLY A 157 -24.31 18.54 6.13
C GLY A 157 -24.79 19.49 5.04
N HIS A 158 -24.05 19.58 3.94
CA HIS A 158 -24.38 20.42 2.79
C HIS A 158 -25.73 20.05 2.15
N PHE A 159 -25.99 18.75 1.93
CA PHE A 159 -27.25 18.33 1.33
C PHE A 159 -28.46 18.55 2.26
N LYS A 160 -28.29 18.41 3.58
CA LYS A 160 -29.33 18.72 4.56
C LYS A 160 -29.63 20.22 4.60
N SER A 161 -28.60 21.07 4.66
CA SER A 161 -28.78 22.53 4.66
C SER A 161 -29.36 23.04 3.33
N TRP A 162 -28.98 22.44 2.21
CA TRP A 162 -29.55 22.76 0.90
C TRP A 162 -31.05 22.46 0.84
N LYS A 163 -31.46 21.29 1.34
CA LYS A 163 -32.88 20.88 1.36
C LYS A 163 -33.75 21.77 2.27
N GLN A 164 -33.18 22.28 3.37
CA GLN A 164 -33.84 23.27 4.23
C GLN A 164 -33.93 24.64 3.54
N GLY A 165 -32.83 25.15 2.98
CA GLY A 165 -32.82 26.44 2.30
C GLY A 165 -33.65 26.51 1.01
N SER A 166 -33.98 25.37 0.38
CA SER A 166 -34.91 25.31 -0.75
C SER A 166 -36.38 25.24 -0.33
N SER A 167 -36.69 24.94 0.94
CA SER A 167 -38.06 24.95 1.46
C SER A 167 -38.48 26.36 1.91
N ASP A 168 -37.55 27.16 2.41
CA ASP A 168 -37.80 28.55 2.86
C ASP A 168 -38.00 29.56 1.72
N LYS A 169 -37.71 29.19 0.47
CA LYS A 169 -37.91 30.04 -0.72
C LYS A 169 -39.27 29.88 -1.42
N ASN A 170 -40.14 29.01 -0.92
CA ASN A 170 -41.48 28.76 -1.48
C ASN A 170 -42.62 29.36 -0.65
N LEU A 171 -42.31 30.23 0.33
CA LEU A 171 -43.30 30.95 1.12
C LEU A 171 -42.92 32.44 1.24
N SER A 172 -43.02 33.15 0.13
CA SER A 172 -43.01 34.63 0.07
C SER A 172 -43.62 35.09 -1.23
#